data_AF-A0AAN8W7F5-F1
#
_entry.id   AF-A0AAN8W7F5-F1
#
_cell.length_a   1.000
_cell.length_b   1.000
_cell.length_c   1.000
_cell.angle_alpha   90.00
_cell.angle_beta   90.00
_cell.angle_gamma   90.00
#
_symmetry.space_group_name_H-M   'P 1'
#
loop_
_entity.id
_entity.type
_entity.pdbx_description
1 polymer ?
#
loop_
_entity_poly.entity_id
_entity_poly.type
_entity_poly.pdbx_seq_one_letter_code
_entity_poly.pdbx_strand_id
1 'polypeptide(L)' 'MEEVCSSLSHPPTQKDLSYFEALPPGFRLKPSDQELIRWYLKNKDECRPLPPNKIIDDDIYLGSPENLLEMKT' A
#
# COMPACT_ATOMS: atom_id res chain seq x y z
N MET A 1 -18.19 17.80 9.92
CA MET A 1 -18.38 17.09 8.64
C MET A 1 -17.01 17.03 7.98
N GLU A 2 -16.09 16.28 8.57
CA GLU A 2 -14.74 16.04 8.04
C GLU A 2 -14.27 14.72 8.65
N GLU A 3 -14.76 13.61 8.10
CA GLU A 3 -14.09 12.32 8.29
C GLU A 3 -12.88 12.35 7.36
N VAL A 4 -11.82 12.98 7.83
CA VAL A 4 -10.53 13.00 7.16
C VAL A 4 -10.12 11.55 6.97
N CYS A 5 -9.91 11.21 5.71
CA CYS A 5 -9.36 10.00 5.11
C CYS A 5 -8.14 9.44 5.86
N SER A 6 -8.33 9.04 7.11
CA SER A 6 -7.27 8.58 8.03
C SER A 6 -6.87 7.12 7.73
N SER A 7 -7.33 6.60 6.60
CA SER A 7 -7.11 5.25 6.10
C SER A 7 -5.97 5.14 5.10
N LEU A 8 -5.31 6.25 4.73
CA LEU A 8 -4.28 6.27 3.68
C LEU A 8 -2.94 5.63 4.09
N SER A 9 -2.76 5.34 5.38
CA SER A 9 -1.67 4.53 5.90
C SER A 9 -2.19 3.67 7.05
N HIS A 10 -2.98 2.64 6.74
CA HIS A 10 -3.24 1.64 7.77
C HIS A 10 -1.92 0.90 8.03
N PRO A 11 -1.34 0.93 9.25
CA PRO A 11 -0.50 -0.18 9.66
C PRO A 11 -1.27 -1.47 9.38
N PRO A 12 -0.64 -2.51 8.81
CA PRO A 12 -1.34 -3.70 8.38
C PRO A 12 -2.24 -4.15 9.52
N THR A 13 -3.55 -4.18 9.27
CA THR A 13 -4.48 -4.63 10.29
C THR A 13 -4.16 -6.09 10.60
N GLN A 14 -4.55 -6.59 11.77
CA GLN A 14 -4.38 -8.01 12.08
C GLN A 14 -4.96 -8.93 10.99
N LYS A 15 -6.01 -8.46 10.31
CA LYS A 15 -6.61 -9.14 9.16
C LYS A 15 -5.71 -9.13 7.94
N ASP A 16 -5.02 -8.03 7.65
CA ASP A 16 -4.06 -7.95 6.54
C ASP A 16 -2.85 -8.86 6.77
N LEU A 17 -2.33 -8.90 8.00
CA LEU A 17 -1.25 -9.83 8.36
C LEU A 17 -1.67 -11.29 8.13
N SER A 18 -2.84 -11.67 8.62
CA SER A 18 -3.38 -13.03 8.39
C SER A 18 -3.61 -13.34 6.91
N TYR A 19 -3.96 -12.34 6.11
CA TYR A 19 -4.13 -12.49 4.66
C TYR A 19 -2.78 -12.75 3.99
N PHE A 20 -1.73 -11.98 4.32
CA PHE A 20 -0.40 -12.14 3.74
C PHE A 20 0.26 -13.46 4.15
N GLU A 21 0.03 -13.93 5.38
CA GLU A 21 0.51 -15.23 5.88
C GLU A 21 -0.16 -16.42 5.16
N ALA A 22 -1.39 -16.24 4.67
CA ALA A 22 -2.13 -17.27 3.95
C ALA A 22 -1.78 -17.36 2.45
N LEU A 23 -0.92 -16.47 1.93
CA LEU A 23 -0.58 -16.47 0.52
C LEU A 23 0.36 -17.65 0.16
N PRO A 24 0.14 -18.33 -0.98
CA PRO A 24 1.02 -19.40 -1.41
C PRO A 24 2.45 -18.89 -1.66
N PRO A 25 3.47 -19.75 -1.48
CA PRO A 25 4.83 -19.43 -1.88
C PRO A 25 4.92 -18.96 -3.33
N GLY A 26 5.62 -17.86 -3.56
CA GLY A 26 5.80 -17.28 -4.90
C GLY A 26 4.72 -16.27 -5.32
N PHE A 27 3.65 -16.08 -4.54
CA PHE A 27 2.71 -14.98 -4.77
C PHE A 27 3.41 -13.63 -4.52
N ARG A 28 3.30 -12.71 -5.48
CA ARG A 28 3.95 -11.39 -5.43
C ARG A 28 3.02 -10.31 -5.97
N LEU A 29 3.27 -9.08 -5.55
CA LEU A 29 2.63 -7.90 -6.14
C LEU A 29 3.20 -7.68 -7.54
N LYS A 30 2.37 -7.94 -8.57
CA LYS A 30 2.70 -7.71 -9.98
C LYS A 30 1.46 -7.19 -10.74
N PRO A 31 0.94 -6.00 -10.38
CA PRO A 31 -0.20 -5.40 -11.06
C PRO A 31 0.19 -4.98 -12.48
N SER A 32 -0.78 -4.98 -13.38
CA SER A 32 -0.71 -4.21 -14.63
C SER A 32 -0.86 -2.71 -14.36
N ASP A 33 -0.45 -1.88 -15.31
CA ASP A 33 -0.59 -0.42 -15.22
C ASP A 33 -2.04 0.00 -14.93
N GLN A 34 -3.00 -0.69 -15.57
CA GLN A 34 -4.42 -0.44 -15.38
C GLN A 34 -4.87 -0.77 -13.94
N GLU A 35 -4.39 -1.88 -13.38
CA GLU A 35 -4.70 -2.25 -12.00
C GLU A 35 -4.08 -1.27 -11.02
N LEU A 36 -2.81 -0.89 -11.23
CA LEU A 36 -2.10 0.07 -10.39
C LEU A 36 -2.83 1.42 -10.35
N ILE A 37 -3.20 1.96 -11.51
CA ILE A 37 -3.90 3.25 -11.60
C ILE A 37 -5.30 3.14 -11.00
N ARG A 38 -6.11 2.17 -11.42
CA ARG A 38 -7.53 2.11 -11.06
C ARG A 38 -7.74 1.73 -9.60
N TRP A 39 -7.00 0.76 -9.07
CA TRP A 39 -7.29 0.15 -7.77
C TRP A 39 -6.41 0.64 -6.64
N TYR A 40 -5.22 1.17 -6.94
CA TYR A 40 -4.30 1.66 -5.91
C TYR A 40 -4.24 3.18 -5.91
N LEU A 41 -3.89 3.82 -7.02
CA LEU A 41 -3.71 5.27 -7.05
C LEU A 41 -5.02 6.04 -6.99
N LYS A 42 -5.98 5.71 -7.87
CA LYS A 42 -7.27 6.39 -7.90
C LYS A 42 -8.09 6.17 -6.63
N ASN A 43 -8.07 4.95 -6.09
CA ASN A 43 -8.74 4.67 -4.83
C ASN A 43 -8.12 5.43 -3.65
N LYS A 44 -6.79 5.61 -3.65
CA LYS A 44 -6.09 6.42 -2.64
C LYS A 44 -6.53 7.89 -2.72
N ASP A 45 -6.55 8.46 -3.92
CA ASP A 45 -6.98 9.83 -4.17
C ASP A 45 -8.46 10.07 -3.79
N GLU A 46 -9.33 9.12 -4.13
CA GLU A 46 -10.77 9.18 -3.84
C GLU A 46 -11.16 8.66 -2.45
N CYS A 47 -10.19 8.36 -1.57
CA CYS A 47 -10.45 7.84 -0.22
C CYS A 47 -11.31 6.57 -0.18
N ARG A 48 -11.15 5.71 -1.20
CA ARG A 48 -11.80 4.41 -1.29
C ARG A 48 -10.94 3.32 -0.66
N PRO A 49 -11.54 2.20 -0.24
CA PRO A 49 -10.79 1.06 0.29
C PRO A 49 -9.76 0.55 -0.73
N LEU A 50 -8.51 0.45 -0.28
CA LEU A 50 -7.42 -0.13 -1.05
C LEU A 50 -7.45 -1.66 -0.90
N PRO A 51 -7.06 -2.42 -1.95
CA PRO A 51 -6.74 -3.83 -1.78
C PRO A 51 -5.65 -4.02 -0.71
N PRO A 52 -5.58 -5.16 0.01
CA PRO A 52 -4.48 -5.45 0.93
C PRO A 52 -3.15 -5.30 0.20
N ASN A 53 -2.32 -4.36 0.67
CA ASN A 53 -1.07 -4.01 0.02
C ASN A 53 -0.02 -3.60 1.06
N LYS A 54 1.25 -3.56 0.62
CA LYS A 54 2.39 -3.13 1.43
C LYS A 54 3.04 -1.85 0.88
N ILE A 55 2.28 -1.03 0.15
CA ILE A 55 2.77 0.22 -0.42
C ILE A 55 2.81 1.25 0.70
N ILE A 56 3.99 1.80 0.96
CA ILE A 56 4.21 2.80 2.00
C ILE A 56 3.87 4.21 1.49
N ASP A 57 3.39 5.05 2.39
CA ASP A 57 3.22 6.49 2.16
C ASP A 57 4.47 7.20 2.67
N ASP A 58 5.32 7.65 1.76
CA ASP A 58 6.59 8.32 2.08
C ASP A 58 6.87 9.42 1.05
N ASP A 59 7.59 10.45 1.47
CA ASP A 59 8.02 11.52 0.57
C ASP A 59 9.32 11.11 -0.12
N ILE A 60 9.16 10.51 -1.29
CA ILE A 60 10.27 10.01 -2.11
C ILE A 60 11.22 11.12 -2.62
N TYR A 61 10.87 12.40 -2.45
CA TYR A 61 11.72 13.51 -2.89
C TYR A 61 12.64 14.04 -1.78
N LEU A 62 12.45 13.60 -0.53
CA LEU A 62 13.21 14.09 0.62
C LEU A 62 14.56 13.36 0.81
N GLY A 63 14.66 12.12 0.33
CA GLY A 63 15.84 11.26 0.49
C GLY A 63 16.47 10.84 -0.82
N SER A 64 17.60 10.15 -0.74
CA SER A 64 18.19 9.48 -1.89
C SER A 64 17.46 8.16 -2.18
N PRO A 65 17.54 7.62 -3.40
CA PRO A 65 16.92 6.33 -3.74
C PRO A 65 17.34 5.18 -2.81
N GLU A 66 18.58 5.19 -2.30
CA GLU A 66 19.08 4.20 -1.34
C GLU A 66 18.33 4.24 0.00
N ASN A 67 17.82 5.39 0.44
CA ASN A 67 17.03 5.51 1.67
C ASN A 67 15.69 4.77 1.56
N LEU A 68 15.13 4.67 0.35
CA LEU A 68 13.86 3.96 0.11
C LEU A 68 14.01 2.44 0.23
N LEU A 69 15.23 1.91 0.09
CA LEU A 69 15.51 0.47 0.22
C LEU A 69 15.67 0.03 1.67
N GLU A 70 15.99 0.95 2.58
CA GLU A 70 16.19 0.67 4.02
C GLU A 70 14.87 0.55 4.79
N MET A 71 13.80 0.12 4.12
CA MET A 71 12.54 -0.24 4.77
C MET A 71 12.74 -1.54 5.55
N LYS A 72 13.01 -1.41 6.87
CA LYS A 72 13.11 -2.51 7.83
C LYS A 72 11.88 -3.41 7.71
N THR A 73 12.10 -4.62 7.18
CA THR A 73 11.13 -5.71 7.16
C THR A 73 10.94 -6.29 8.56
#